data_AF-A0A643BMH2-F1
#
_entry.id   AF-A0A643BMH2-F1
#
_cell.length_a   1.000
_cell.length_b   1.000
_cell.length_c   1.000
_cell.angle_alpha   90.00
_cell.angle_beta   90.00
_cell.angle_gamma   90.00
#
_symmetry.space_group_name_H-M   'P 1'
#
loop_
_entity.id
_entity.type
_entity.pdbx_description
1 polymer ?
#
loop_
_entity_poly.entity_id
_entity_poly.type
_entity_poly.pdbx_seq_one_letter_code
_entity_poly.pdbx_strand_id
1 'polypeptide(L)'
;MELAGPCGFCPAGEAQPARYTCPRCNALLSDFCATLLSVSGVLGAQQVFASTKEALQAAAHVLEAGEHPPGPLGTRGAMREAARILLGEGPANQKGYTLAALGDLAQTLGRARKQAVAPEERDRLYRARKKCQFLLSWTNENEEALTPLALDCARAHRAHTVAAVEVAALTGELEQLWGGPLPPARRTLIEELLG
;
A
#
# COMPACT_ATOMS: atom_id res chain seq x y z
N MET A 1 32.54 20.83 -9.86
CA MET A 1 32.87 19.84 -8.83
C MET A 1 31.80 18.75 -8.92
N GLU A 2 32.03 17.79 -9.82
CA GLU A 2 31.19 16.60 -9.97
C GLU A 2 31.31 15.73 -8.72
N LEU A 3 30.18 15.22 -8.21
CA LEU A 3 30.13 14.22 -7.16
C LEU A 3 29.22 13.08 -7.59
N ALA A 4 29.84 12.04 -8.14
CA ALA A 4 29.27 10.70 -8.23
C ALA A 4 29.98 9.81 -7.20
N GLY A 5 29.21 9.15 -6.33
CA GLY A 5 29.66 8.06 -5.43
C GLY A 5 28.54 7.01 -5.25
N PRO A 6 28.72 5.70 -5.53
CA PRO A 6 27.67 4.96 -6.24
C PRO A 6 27.28 3.57 -5.64
N CYS A 7 26.21 2.96 -6.19
CA CYS A 7 25.58 1.67 -5.87
C CYS A 7 26.34 0.43 -6.43
N GLY A 8 26.37 -0.75 -5.76
CA GLY A 8 27.13 -2.00 -6.00
C GLY A 8 27.26 -2.67 -7.40
N PHE A 9 26.87 -1.99 -8.49
CA PHE A 9 27.60 -2.05 -9.78
C PHE A 9 28.84 -1.13 -9.76
N CYS A 10 29.10 -0.53 -8.61
CA CYS A 10 30.07 0.50 -8.34
C CYS A 10 30.78 0.18 -7.02
N PRO A 11 32.06 0.58 -6.87
CA PRO A 11 32.94 0.00 -5.86
C PRO A 11 32.57 0.43 -4.44
N ALA A 12 32.86 -0.47 -3.49
CA ALA A 12 32.49 -0.41 -2.09
C ALA A 12 33.10 0.79 -1.35
N GLY A 13 32.26 1.47 -0.57
CA GLY A 13 32.64 2.54 0.34
C GLY A 13 31.41 3.08 1.05
N GLU A 14 31.03 2.45 2.16
CA GLU A 14 29.98 2.96 3.04
C GLU A 14 30.41 4.28 3.68
N ALA A 15 29.57 5.31 3.56
CA ALA A 15 29.08 6.14 4.68
C ALA A 15 28.43 7.44 4.18
N GLN A 16 27.25 7.36 3.54
CA GLN A 16 26.23 8.41 3.65
C GLN A 16 24.90 7.95 3.03
N PRO A 17 23.75 8.23 3.67
CA PRO A 17 22.45 7.98 3.06
C PRO A 17 22.30 8.97 1.90
N ALA A 18 22.51 8.47 0.68
CA ALA A 18 22.30 9.28 -0.52
C ALA A 18 20.84 9.75 -0.54
N ARG A 19 20.64 11.07 -0.54
CA ARG A 19 19.33 11.74 -0.69
C ARG A 19 18.68 11.52 -2.07
N TYR A 20 19.27 10.68 -2.91
CA TYR A 20 18.85 10.39 -4.28
C TYR A 20 19.01 8.90 -4.56
N THR A 21 17.91 8.26 -4.99
CA THR A 21 17.85 6.85 -5.37
C THR A 21 18.73 6.61 -6.61
N CYS A 22 19.69 5.68 -6.54
CA CYS A 22 20.51 5.32 -7.70
C CYS A 22 19.61 4.73 -8.81
N PRO A 23 19.50 5.36 -10.01
CA PRO A 23 18.61 4.90 -11.07
C PRO A 23 19.06 3.57 -11.72
N ARG A 24 20.27 3.08 -11.38
CA ARG A 24 20.87 1.85 -11.89
C ARG A 24 20.55 0.61 -11.07
N CYS A 25 20.72 0.66 -9.74
CA CYS A 25 20.38 -0.47 -8.87
C CYS A 25 18.95 -0.39 -8.35
N ASN A 26 18.35 0.81 -8.36
CA ASN A 26 17.06 1.12 -7.74
C ASN A 26 16.87 0.30 -6.45
N ALA A 27 17.74 0.51 -5.45
CA ALA A 27 17.89 -0.40 -4.30
C ALA A 27 16.58 -0.75 -3.58
N LEU A 28 15.56 0.10 -3.71
CA LEU A 28 14.22 -0.08 -3.15
C LEU A 28 13.22 -0.77 -4.10
N LEU A 29 13.64 -1.22 -5.29
CA LEU A 29 12.75 -1.78 -6.31
C LEU A 29 12.19 -3.13 -5.88
N SER A 30 13.03 -3.99 -5.31
CA SER A 30 12.60 -5.29 -4.79
C SER A 30 11.63 -5.07 -3.63
N ASP A 31 11.99 -4.22 -2.65
CA ASP A 31 11.13 -3.87 -1.51
C ASP A 31 9.80 -3.24 -1.95
N PHE A 32 9.84 -2.34 -2.92
CA PHE A 32 8.65 -1.74 -3.53
C PHE A 32 7.75 -2.81 -4.15
N CYS A 33 8.32 -3.71 -4.95
CA CYS A 33 7.56 -4.78 -5.58
C CYS A 33 7.01 -5.78 -4.55
N ALA A 34 7.76 -6.10 -3.51
CA ALA A 34 7.30 -6.94 -2.41
C ALA A 34 6.11 -6.28 -1.68
N THR A 35 6.23 -5.00 -1.33
CA THR A 35 5.14 -4.22 -0.72
C THR A 35 3.92 -4.17 -1.64
N LEU A 36 4.11 -3.85 -2.92
CA LEU A 36 3.03 -3.77 -3.91
C LEU A 36 2.27 -5.09 -4.04
N LEU A 37 2.97 -6.22 -4.12
CA LEU A 37 2.36 -7.54 -4.26
C LEU A 37 1.69 -8.00 -2.96
N SER A 38 2.21 -7.62 -1.80
CA SER A 38 1.59 -7.89 -0.50
C SER A 38 0.30 -7.06 -0.31
N VAL A 39 0.35 -5.76 -0.58
CA VAL A 39 -0.78 -4.84 -0.40
C VAL A 39 -1.88 -5.06 -1.44
N SER A 40 -1.52 -5.38 -2.69
CA SER A 40 -2.48 -5.59 -3.75
C SER A 40 -2.83 -7.06 -3.92
N GLY A 41 -3.92 -7.50 -3.28
CA GLY A 41 -4.44 -8.87 -3.43
C GLY A 41 -4.70 -9.27 -4.89
N VAL A 42 -5.08 -8.32 -5.75
CA VAL A 42 -5.28 -8.56 -7.20
C VAL A 42 -3.96 -8.88 -7.91
N LEU A 43 -2.87 -8.19 -7.56
CA LEU A 43 -1.57 -8.36 -8.21
C LEU A 43 -0.76 -9.51 -7.61
N GLY A 44 -0.77 -9.67 -6.28
CA GLY A 44 0.01 -10.68 -5.58
C GLY A 44 -0.65 -12.05 -5.49
N ALA A 45 -1.95 -12.09 -5.18
CA ALA A 45 -2.70 -13.32 -4.91
C ALA A 45 -3.75 -13.64 -5.99
N GLN A 46 -3.87 -12.81 -7.03
CA GLN A 46 -4.93 -12.93 -8.05
C GLN A 46 -6.34 -12.93 -7.45
N GLN A 47 -6.50 -12.28 -6.30
CA GLN A 47 -7.76 -12.20 -5.59
C GLN A 47 -8.78 -11.42 -6.41
N VAL A 48 -10.02 -11.90 -6.39
CA VAL A 48 -11.18 -11.19 -6.93
C VAL A 48 -11.95 -10.61 -5.75
N PHE A 49 -12.31 -9.34 -5.85
CA PHE A 49 -13.08 -8.64 -4.84
C PHE A 49 -14.50 -8.41 -5.36
N ALA A 50 -15.49 -8.51 -4.48
CA ALA A 50 -16.88 -8.24 -4.81
C ALA A 50 -17.17 -6.73 -4.87
N SER A 51 -16.32 -5.90 -4.26
CA SER A 51 -16.48 -4.45 -4.27
C SER A 51 -15.17 -3.67 -4.12
N THR A 52 -15.19 -2.40 -4.52
CA THR A 52 -14.10 -1.43 -4.31
C THR A 52 -13.79 -1.23 -2.83
N LYS A 53 -14.83 -1.22 -1.97
CA LYS A 53 -14.68 -1.08 -0.52
C LYS A 53 -13.89 -2.26 0.06
N GLU A 54 -14.28 -3.48 -0.29
CA GLU A 54 -13.60 -4.70 0.17
C GLU A 54 -12.13 -4.70 -0.26
N ALA A 55 -11.85 -4.37 -1.52
CA ALA A 55 -10.48 -4.30 -2.04
C ALA A 55 -9.61 -3.30 -1.28
N LEU A 56 -10.14 -2.10 -0.98
CA LEU A 56 -9.42 -1.09 -0.21
C LEU A 56 -9.23 -1.48 1.25
N GLN A 57 -10.21 -2.13 1.88
CA GLN A 57 -10.09 -2.61 3.25
C GLN A 57 -9.06 -3.74 3.38
N ALA A 58 -9.01 -4.65 2.40
CA ALA A 58 -7.98 -5.68 2.36
C ALA A 58 -6.56 -5.07 2.26
N ALA A 59 -6.38 -4.08 1.40
CA ALA A 59 -5.11 -3.35 1.29
C ALA A 59 -4.75 -2.59 2.57
N ALA A 60 -5.74 -1.95 3.21
CA ALA A 60 -5.55 -1.22 4.46
C ALA A 60 -5.12 -2.16 5.60
N HIS A 61 -5.74 -3.32 5.71
CA HIS A 61 -5.40 -4.32 6.71
C HIS A 61 -3.94 -4.79 6.60
N VAL A 62 -3.45 -5.03 5.38
CA VAL A 62 -2.04 -5.39 5.15
C VAL A 62 -1.09 -4.26 5.56
N LEU A 63 -1.44 -3.00 5.26
CA LEU A 63 -0.61 -1.85 5.67
C LEU A 63 -0.59 -1.65 7.19
N GLU A 64 -1.71 -1.90 7.87
CA GLU A 64 -1.84 -1.76 9.32
C GLU A 64 -1.20 -2.92 10.09
N ALA A 65 -1.06 -4.10 9.47
CA ALA A 65 -0.32 -5.23 10.04
C ALA A 65 1.19 -4.94 10.22
N GLY A 66 1.71 -3.88 9.59
CA GLY A 66 3.09 -3.43 9.80
C GLY A 66 4.16 -4.33 9.16
N GLU A 67 3.78 -5.18 8.19
CA GLU A 67 4.73 -6.03 7.45
C GLU A 67 5.73 -5.23 6.61
N HIS A 68 5.37 -3.98 6.27
CA HIS A 68 6.19 -3.06 5.49
C HIS A 68 6.31 -1.70 6.21
N PRO A 69 7.41 -0.96 6.02
CA PRO A 69 7.55 0.39 6.59
C PRO A 69 6.38 1.30 6.17
N PRO A 70 5.83 2.11 7.09
CA PRO A 70 4.73 3.00 6.76
C PRO A 70 5.18 4.03 5.73
N GLY A 71 4.42 4.15 4.64
CA GLY A 71 4.63 5.20 3.65
C GLY A 71 4.34 6.60 4.22
N PRO A 72 4.83 7.68 3.57
CA PRO A 72 4.65 9.06 4.05
C PRO A 72 3.19 9.50 4.14
N LEU A 73 2.30 8.83 3.42
CA LEU A 73 0.86 9.09 3.42
C LEU A 73 0.10 8.29 4.49
N GLY A 74 0.73 7.26 5.06
CA GLY A 74 0.06 6.22 5.85
C GLY A 74 -1.09 5.53 5.09
N THR A 75 -1.80 4.64 5.79
CA THR A 75 -2.91 3.86 5.21
C THR A 75 -4.04 4.76 4.70
N ARG A 76 -4.51 5.69 5.54
CA ARG A 76 -5.62 6.60 5.18
C ARG A 76 -5.28 7.51 4.01
N GLY A 77 -4.04 8.03 3.96
CA GLY A 77 -3.61 8.87 2.84
C GLY A 77 -3.49 8.08 1.55
N ALA A 78 -2.99 6.84 1.59
CA ALA A 78 -2.93 5.97 0.41
C ALA A 78 -4.34 5.70 -0.17
N MET A 79 -5.34 5.42 0.68
CA MET A 79 -6.73 5.26 0.23
C MET A 79 -7.28 6.53 -0.44
N ARG A 80 -6.96 7.71 0.13
CA ARG A 80 -7.37 9.00 -0.43
C ARG A 80 -6.72 9.25 -1.79
N GLU A 81 -5.43 8.96 -1.92
CA GLU A 81 -4.71 9.13 -3.19
C GLU A 81 -5.18 8.16 -4.26
N ALA A 82 -5.62 6.95 -3.90
CA ALA A 82 -6.27 6.04 -4.86
C ALA A 82 -7.54 6.65 -5.48
N ALA A 83 -8.38 7.31 -4.66
CA ALA A 83 -9.54 8.06 -5.17
C ALA A 83 -9.13 9.25 -6.04
N ARG A 84 -8.06 9.98 -5.67
CA ARG A 84 -7.56 11.13 -6.44
C ARG A 84 -7.01 10.73 -7.80
N ILE A 85 -6.23 9.65 -7.88
CA ILE A 85 -5.69 9.15 -9.16
C ILE A 85 -6.82 8.76 -10.11
N LEU A 86 -7.90 8.15 -9.59
CA LEU A 86 -9.06 7.78 -10.40
C LEU A 86 -9.92 8.99 -10.82
N LEU A 87 -9.94 10.08 -10.04
CA LEU A 87 -10.63 11.34 -10.41
C LEU A 87 -9.81 12.19 -11.38
N GLY A 88 -8.47 12.14 -11.28
CA GLY A 88 -7.59 13.09 -11.95
C GLY A 88 -7.85 14.54 -11.53
N GLU A 89 -7.40 15.49 -12.34
CA GLU A 89 -7.63 16.94 -12.12
C GLU A 89 -9.01 17.43 -12.60
N GLY A 90 -9.81 16.55 -13.19
CA GLY A 90 -11.13 16.85 -13.71
C GLY A 90 -11.52 15.98 -14.90
N PRO A 91 -12.75 16.13 -15.44
CA PRO A 91 -13.30 15.23 -16.46
C PRO A 91 -12.46 15.19 -17.76
N ALA A 92 -11.78 16.28 -18.09
CA ALA A 92 -11.01 16.39 -19.33
C ALA A 92 -9.72 15.56 -19.35
N ASN A 93 -9.19 15.14 -18.19
CA ASN A 93 -7.94 14.38 -18.10
C ASN A 93 -8.00 13.26 -17.06
N GLN A 94 -9.20 12.81 -16.69
CA GLN A 94 -9.41 11.81 -15.64
C GLN A 94 -8.66 10.50 -15.93
N LYS A 95 -8.85 9.96 -17.14
CA LYS A 95 -8.20 8.72 -17.59
C LYS A 95 -6.67 8.83 -17.66
N GLY A 96 -6.13 10.00 -17.98
CA GLY A 96 -4.69 10.21 -18.14
C GLY A 96 -3.91 9.84 -16.87
N TYR A 97 -4.42 10.24 -15.71
CA TYR A 97 -3.82 9.92 -14.40
C TYR A 97 -3.82 8.42 -14.11
N THR A 98 -4.95 7.75 -14.36
CA THR A 98 -5.08 6.31 -14.16
C THR A 98 -4.15 5.52 -15.11
N LEU A 99 -4.09 5.92 -16.38
CA LEU A 99 -3.19 5.31 -17.36
C LEU A 99 -1.72 5.54 -17.00
N ALA A 100 -1.35 6.74 -16.54
CA ALA A 100 0.01 7.04 -16.12
C ALA A 100 0.43 6.16 -14.93
N ALA A 101 -0.43 6.03 -13.93
CA ALA A 101 -0.16 5.19 -12.75
C ALA A 101 -0.01 3.71 -13.11
N LEU A 102 -0.93 3.15 -13.91
CA LEU A 102 -0.85 1.76 -14.35
C LEU A 102 0.35 1.51 -15.28
N GLY A 103 0.70 2.50 -16.12
CA GLY A 103 1.85 2.48 -17.02
C GLY A 103 3.16 2.43 -16.25
N ASP A 104 3.31 3.28 -15.23
CA ASP A 104 4.47 3.29 -14.34
C ASP A 104 4.62 1.95 -13.60
N LEU A 105 3.52 1.41 -13.04
CA LEU A 105 3.53 0.07 -12.42
C LEU A 105 3.97 -1.03 -13.40
N ALA A 106 3.43 -1.04 -14.63
CA ALA A 106 3.79 -2.03 -15.64
C ALA A 106 5.28 -1.95 -16.04
N GLN A 107 5.83 -0.75 -16.13
CA GLN A 107 7.26 -0.54 -16.41
C GLN A 107 8.12 -0.97 -15.22
N THR A 108 7.73 -0.58 -14.00
CA THR A 108 8.44 -0.88 -12.75
C THR A 108 8.49 -2.38 -12.48
N LEU A 109 7.36 -3.09 -12.55
CA LEU A 109 7.31 -4.56 -12.48
C LEU A 109 8.14 -5.22 -13.58
N GLY A 110 8.19 -4.60 -14.76
CA GLY A 110 9.04 -5.00 -15.87
C GLY A 110 10.53 -4.96 -15.57
N ARG A 111 10.99 -3.87 -14.94
CA ARG A 111 12.37 -3.69 -14.51
C ARG A 111 12.72 -4.68 -13.40
N ALA A 112 11.85 -4.79 -12.39
CA ALA A 112 12.03 -5.74 -11.29
C ALA A 112 12.17 -7.18 -11.81
N ARG A 113 11.32 -7.59 -12.76
CA ARG A 113 11.39 -8.94 -13.36
C ARG A 113 12.72 -9.23 -14.05
N LYS A 114 13.36 -8.22 -14.64
CA LYS A 114 14.68 -8.40 -15.30
C LYS A 114 15.80 -8.57 -14.27
N GLN A 115 15.61 -8.07 -13.05
CA GLN A 115 16.59 -8.13 -11.97
C GLN A 115 16.36 -9.31 -11.01
N ALA A 116 15.13 -9.85 -10.96
CA ALA A 116 14.78 -10.99 -10.13
C ALA A 116 15.58 -12.24 -10.53
N VAL A 117 16.21 -12.87 -9.54
CA VAL A 117 17.05 -14.06 -9.71
C VAL A 117 16.20 -15.33 -9.65
N ALA A 118 15.24 -15.39 -8.73
CA ALA A 118 14.39 -16.55 -8.53
C ALA A 118 13.32 -16.67 -9.64
N PRO A 119 13.12 -17.85 -10.25
CA PRO A 119 12.12 -18.03 -11.29
C PRO A 119 10.68 -17.80 -10.78
N GLU A 120 10.38 -18.17 -9.54
CA GLU A 120 9.06 -17.95 -8.93
C GLU A 120 8.75 -16.46 -8.76
N GLU A 121 9.75 -15.68 -8.36
CA GLU A 121 9.63 -14.22 -8.23
C GLU A 121 9.40 -13.58 -9.61
N ARG A 122 10.16 -14.01 -10.62
CA ARG A 122 9.99 -13.56 -12.01
C ARG A 122 8.58 -13.82 -12.53
N ASP A 123 8.01 -14.98 -12.20
CA ASP A 123 6.66 -15.36 -12.60
C ASP A 123 5.58 -14.52 -11.91
N ARG A 124 5.73 -14.26 -10.61
CA ARG A 124 4.83 -13.35 -9.87
C ARG A 124 4.86 -11.94 -10.47
N LEU A 125 6.04 -11.38 -10.69
CA LEU A 125 6.24 -10.06 -11.31
C LEU A 125 5.67 -10.01 -12.74
N TYR A 126 5.81 -11.08 -13.51
CA TYR A 126 5.23 -11.19 -14.84
C TYR A 126 3.70 -11.13 -14.80
N ARG A 127 3.06 -11.93 -13.95
CA ARG A 127 1.59 -11.97 -13.83
C ARG A 127 1.03 -10.62 -13.38
N ALA A 128 1.65 -10.00 -12.38
CA ALA A 128 1.29 -8.66 -11.93
C ALA A 128 1.40 -7.63 -13.06
N ARG A 129 2.52 -7.64 -13.81
CA ARG A 129 2.70 -6.76 -14.98
C ARG A 129 1.62 -7.00 -16.03
N LYS A 130 1.30 -8.25 -16.35
CA LYS A 130 0.25 -8.59 -17.31
C LYS A 130 -1.11 -8.06 -16.86
N LYS A 131 -1.42 -8.11 -15.56
CA LYS A 131 -2.64 -7.52 -15.02
C LYS A 131 -2.66 -5.99 -15.17
N CYS A 132 -1.56 -5.29 -14.88
CA CYS A 132 -1.47 -3.83 -15.14
C CYS A 132 -1.69 -3.50 -16.62
N GLN A 133 -1.11 -4.28 -17.54
CA GLN A 133 -1.31 -4.11 -18.99
C GLN A 133 -2.76 -4.36 -19.42
N PHE A 134 -3.42 -5.36 -18.84
CA PHE A 134 -4.84 -5.58 -19.05
C PHE A 134 -5.66 -4.37 -18.58
N LEU A 135 -5.38 -3.88 -17.37
CA LEU A 135 -6.08 -2.71 -16.81
C LEU A 135 -5.85 -1.45 -17.65
N LEU A 136 -4.66 -1.25 -18.23
CA LEU A 136 -4.40 -0.15 -19.17
C LEU A 136 -5.34 -0.19 -20.39
N SER A 137 -5.50 -1.38 -21.01
CA SER A 137 -6.43 -1.55 -22.14
C SER A 137 -7.87 -1.33 -21.68
N TRP A 138 -8.25 -1.96 -20.57
CA TRP A 138 -9.59 -1.86 -20.01
C TRP A 138 -9.98 -0.41 -19.69
N THR A 139 -9.09 0.37 -19.06
CA THR A 139 -9.31 1.79 -18.77
C THR A 139 -9.50 2.64 -20.02
N ASN A 140 -8.83 2.31 -21.13
CA ASN A 140 -9.06 3.02 -22.39
C ASN A 140 -10.46 2.79 -22.96
N GLU A 141 -11.04 1.62 -22.69
CA GLU A 141 -12.35 1.19 -23.19
C GLU A 141 -13.51 1.51 -22.23
N ASN A 142 -13.21 1.78 -20.94
CA ASN A 142 -14.21 1.91 -19.87
C ASN A 142 -13.93 3.18 -19.03
N GLU A 143 -13.74 4.32 -19.70
CA GLU A 143 -13.41 5.60 -19.05
C GLU A 143 -14.53 6.07 -18.11
N GLU A 144 -15.78 5.81 -18.47
CA GLU A 144 -16.98 6.12 -17.69
C GLU A 144 -17.03 5.39 -16.33
N ALA A 145 -16.34 4.26 -16.19
CA ALA A 145 -16.27 3.52 -14.94
C ALA A 145 -15.36 4.18 -13.90
N LEU A 146 -14.46 5.10 -14.31
CA LEU A 146 -13.49 5.72 -13.40
C LEU A 146 -14.15 6.60 -12.34
N THR A 147 -15.15 7.40 -12.72
CA THR A 147 -15.84 8.29 -11.77
C THR A 147 -16.57 7.50 -10.68
N PRO A 148 -17.43 6.50 -11.00
CA PRO A 148 -18.05 5.64 -9.99
C PRO A 148 -17.03 4.97 -9.06
N LEU A 149 -15.95 4.39 -9.62
CA LEU A 149 -14.89 3.77 -8.84
C LEU A 149 -14.21 4.74 -7.88
N ALA A 150 -13.93 5.97 -8.34
CA ALA A 150 -13.31 6.96 -7.50
C ALA A 150 -14.22 7.43 -6.35
N LEU A 151 -15.52 7.56 -6.61
CA LEU A 151 -16.52 7.88 -5.58
C LEU A 151 -16.62 6.76 -4.55
N ASP A 152 -16.56 5.50 -4.97
CA ASP A 152 -16.50 4.35 -4.07
C ASP A 152 -15.22 4.34 -3.22
N CYS A 153 -14.07 4.62 -3.82
CA CYS A 153 -12.82 4.78 -3.09
C CYS A 153 -12.92 5.89 -2.04
N ALA A 154 -13.49 7.04 -2.40
CA ALA A 154 -13.67 8.17 -1.49
C ALA A 154 -14.67 7.84 -0.36
N ARG A 155 -15.74 7.10 -0.65
CA ARG A 155 -16.69 6.58 0.37
C ARG A 155 -15.99 5.63 1.34
N ALA A 156 -15.22 4.67 0.82
CA ALA A 156 -14.49 3.71 1.64
C ALA A 156 -13.45 4.40 2.53
N HIS A 157 -12.71 5.38 2.00
CA HIS A 157 -11.79 6.20 2.76
C HIS A 157 -12.47 6.99 3.89
N ARG A 158 -13.62 7.62 3.62
CA ARG A 158 -14.39 8.33 4.65
C ARG A 158 -14.87 7.38 5.75
N ALA A 159 -15.43 6.24 5.37
CA ALA A 159 -15.90 5.23 6.34
C ALA A 159 -14.74 4.72 7.22
N HIS A 160 -13.58 4.45 6.62
CA HIS A 160 -12.37 4.05 7.35
C HIS A 160 -11.86 5.15 8.29
N THR A 161 -11.96 6.42 7.88
CA THR A 161 -11.54 7.55 8.71
C THR A 161 -12.47 7.71 9.92
N VAL A 162 -13.78 7.59 9.72
CA VAL A 162 -14.76 7.63 10.82
C VAL A 162 -14.52 6.49 11.80
N ALA A 163 -14.41 5.25 11.31
CA ALA A 163 -14.15 4.09 12.16
C ALA A 163 -12.85 4.23 12.97
N ALA A 164 -11.78 4.77 12.36
CA ALA A 164 -10.52 5.00 13.07
C ALA A 164 -10.64 6.06 14.18
N VAL A 165 -11.47 7.10 13.98
CA VAL A 165 -11.73 8.11 15.01
C VAL A 165 -12.55 7.51 16.15
N GLU A 166 -13.57 6.71 15.85
CA GLU A 166 -14.38 6.02 16.85
C GLU A 166 -13.55 5.04 17.69
N VAL A 167 -12.71 4.23 17.05
CA VAL A 167 -11.79 3.32 17.76
C VAL A 167 -10.83 4.09 18.66
N ALA A 168 -10.26 5.20 18.18
CA ALA A 168 -9.37 6.03 18.97
C ALA A 168 -10.08 6.65 20.19
N ALA A 169 -11.32 7.11 20.02
CA ALA A 169 -12.13 7.64 21.12
C ALA A 169 -12.43 6.57 22.18
N LEU A 170 -12.92 5.40 21.76
CA LEU A 170 -13.21 4.28 22.66
C LEU A 170 -11.94 3.78 23.37
N THR A 171 -10.81 3.73 22.66
CA THR A 171 -9.52 3.37 23.25
C THR A 171 -9.14 4.37 24.33
N GLY A 172 -9.25 5.68 24.05
CA GLY A 172 -8.96 6.72 25.05
C GLY A 172 -9.87 6.66 26.28
N GLU A 173 -11.17 6.35 26.11
CA GLU A 173 -12.09 6.13 27.23
C GLU A 173 -11.68 4.92 28.08
N LEU A 174 -11.30 3.81 27.43
CA LEU A 174 -10.80 2.62 28.14
C LEU A 174 -9.51 2.90 28.90
N GLU A 175 -8.57 3.60 28.29
CA GLU A 175 -7.30 3.97 28.93
C GLU A 175 -7.53 4.88 30.16
N GLN A 176 -8.50 5.79 30.09
CA GLN A 176 -8.91 6.61 31.24
C GLN A 176 -9.51 5.75 32.37
N LEU A 177 -10.38 4.78 32.03
CA LEU A 177 -10.96 3.85 33.01
C LEU A 177 -9.90 2.94 33.66
N TRP A 178 -8.89 2.56 32.91
CA TRP A 178 -7.79 1.72 33.40
C TRP A 178 -6.69 2.49 34.13
N GLY A 179 -6.63 3.82 33.96
CA GLY A 179 -5.54 4.65 34.45
C GLY A 179 -4.24 4.44 33.69
N GLY A 180 -4.32 3.96 32.44
CA GLY A 180 -3.16 3.67 31.59
C GLY A 180 -3.51 2.83 30.35
N PRO A 181 -2.52 2.55 29.49
CA PRO A 181 -2.71 1.83 28.23
C PRO A 181 -3.05 0.33 28.39
N LEU A 182 -2.98 -0.18 29.61
CA LEU A 182 -3.17 -1.60 29.92
C LEU A 182 -4.31 -1.78 30.90
N PRO A 183 -5.14 -2.83 30.74
CA PRO A 183 -6.17 -3.15 31.70
C PRO A 183 -5.58 -3.44 33.08
N PRO A 184 -6.28 -3.06 34.17
CA PRO A 184 -5.81 -3.31 35.52
C PRO A 184 -5.66 -4.81 35.77
N ALA A 185 -4.62 -5.19 36.55
CA ALA A 185 -4.38 -6.58 36.88
C ALA A 185 -5.61 -7.20 37.58
N ARG A 186 -6.01 -8.40 37.14
CA ARG A 186 -7.13 -9.13 37.74
C ARG A 186 -6.80 -9.46 39.20
N ARG A 187 -7.59 -8.95 40.15
CA ARG A 187 -7.49 -9.36 41.56
C ARG A 187 -8.20 -10.72 41.72
N THR A 188 -7.48 -11.74 42.19
CA THR A 188 -8.07 -13.01 42.61
C THR A 188 -8.90 -12.78 43.87
N LEU A 189 -10.23 -12.79 43.73
CA LEU A 189 -11.19 -12.46 44.80
C LEU A 189 -11.63 -13.66 45.66
N ILE A 190 -10.99 -14.82 45.52
CA ILE A 190 -11.32 -16.01 46.30
C ILE A 190 -10.06 -16.48 47.02
N GLU A 191 -9.89 -16.03 48.26
CA GLU A 191 -9.17 -16.82 49.26
C GLU A 191 -10.14 -17.91 49.70
N GLU A 192 -9.89 -19.16 49.27
CA GLU A 192 -10.56 -20.30 49.91
C GLU A 192 -10.18 -20.26 51.39
N LEU A 193 -11.17 -19.97 52.25
CA LEU A 193 -11.05 -20.16 53.68
C LEU A 193 -10.87 -21.66 53.92
N LEU A 194 -9.62 -22.11 54.04
CA LEU A 194 -9.28 -23.42 54.57
C LEU A 194 -9.67 -23.42 56.06
N GLY A 195 -10.89 -23.89 56.33
CA GLY A 195 -11.40 -24.28 57.64
C GLY A 195 -11.43 -25.79 57.79
#